data_AF-A0AAD2CSU6-F1
#
_entry.id   AF-A0AAD2CSU6-F1
#
_cell.length_a   1.000
_cell.length_b   1.000
_cell.length_c   1.000
_cell.angle_alpha   90.00
_cell.angle_beta   90.00
_cell.angle_gamma   90.00
#
_symmetry.space_group_name_H-M   'P 1'
#
loop_
_entity.id
_entity.type
_entity.pdbx_description
1 polymer ?
#
loop_
_entity_poly.entity_id
_entity_poly.type
_entity_poly.pdbx_seq_one_letter_code
_entity_poly.pdbx_strand_id
1 'polypeptide(L)'
;MDLILEHFRTELKFIQAKVKSLETPHRGETVEHNGIRFLFVEDCAHLLKTYNFDVGFFLDFCSTMVIMGGRGKDYDGKESSDVWHSARRTGSTIKTNMLLAAMARVRPEKIFAKGGQGALVPISEGIIGSLPGNGPAVEIARLLCYRVLNQWNNFVSAIERTHTKLVAVTRFSEKIAWKLMGRYGVAVFEAMQPYRAAAAQLENPKTLDDQAALPWVVLQCHRVVDKFMVNFEGHPAIVREMSLFILTERVDPIQFAAVAEQNKEVSQENAALAKRVKALEESQNAMKRQIDSLSNELKQIKKKS
;
A
#
# COMPACT_ATOMS: atom_id res chain seq x y z
N MET A 1 -22.49 35.86 37.94
CA MET A 1 -22.59 35.42 36.53
C MET A 1 -21.19 35.18 35.94
N ASP A 2 -20.20 35.99 36.31
CA ASP A 2 -18.82 35.87 35.79
C ASP A 2 -18.06 34.61 36.19
N LEU A 3 -18.22 34.11 37.43
CA LEU A 3 -17.58 32.85 37.85
C LEU A 3 -18.00 31.63 37.02
N ILE A 4 -19.25 31.60 36.56
CA ILE A 4 -19.77 30.50 35.73
C ILE A 4 -19.16 30.57 34.32
N LEU A 5 -19.02 31.78 33.76
CA LEU A 5 -18.38 31.99 32.46
C LEU A 5 -16.88 31.65 32.48
N GLU A 6 -16.19 31.94 33.58
CA GLU A 6 -14.76 31.63 33.73
C GLU A 6 -14.52 30.13 33.91
N HIS A 7 -15.39 29.45 34.66
CA HIS A 7 -15.39 27.99 34.76
C HIS A 7 -15.64 27.33 33.39
N PHE A 8 -16.66 27.78 32.65
CA PHE A 8 -16.94 27.29 31.30
C PHE A 8 -15.77 27.50 30.34
N ARG A 9 -15.12 28.67 30.34
CA ARG A 9 -13.93 28.93 29.51
C ARG A 9 -12.77 28.01 29.86
N THR A 10 -12.59 27.68 31.13
CA THR A 10 -11.54 26.78 31.60
C THR A 10 -11.82 25.34 31.15
N GLU A 11 -13.06 24.88 31.29
CA GLU A 11 -13.47 23.57 30.77
C GLU A 11 -13.37 23.49 29.24
N LEU A 12 -13.74 24.55 28.52
CA LEU A 12 -13.64 24.58 27.06
C LEU A 12 -12.19 24.52 26.58
N LYS A 13 -11.27 25.21 27.26
CA LYS A 13 -9.81 25.10 27.01
C LYS A 13 -9.29 23.70 27.33
N PHE A 14 -9.75 23.09 28.41
CA PHE A 14 -9.39 21.71 28.78
C PHE A 14 -9.90 20.71 27.75
N ILE A 15 -11.14 20.85 27.28
CA ILE A 15 -11.74 20.01 26.24
C ILE A 15 -11.04 20.24 24.90
N GLN A 16 -10.72 21.47 24.53
CA GLN A 16 -9.94 21.76 23.31
C GLN A 16 -8.53 21.18 23.37
N ALA A 17 -7.84 21.27 24.52
CA ALA A 17 -6.56 20.61 24.72
C ALA A 17 -6.69 19.08 24.67
N LYS A 18 -7.78 18.54 25.23
CA LYS A 18 -8.07 17.11 25.21
C LYS A 18 -8.44 16.62 23.81
N VAL A 19 -9.22 17.37 23.05
CA VAL A 19 -9.55 17.11 21.64
C VAL A 19 -8.29 17.22 20.79
N LYS A 20 -7.46 18.24 20.96
CA LYS A 20 -6.15 18.36 20.28
C LYS A 20 -5.20 17.21 20.67
N SER A 21 -5.30 16.70 21.91
CA SER A 21 -4.59 15.49 22.36
C SER A 21 -5.22 14.19 21.85
N LEU A 22 -6.52 14.17 21.53
CA LEU A 22 -7.22 13.03 20.93
C LEU A 22 -7.07 13.03 19.39
N GLU A 23 -6.80 14.19 18.81
CA GLU A 23 -6.34 14.43 17.45
C GLU A 23 -4.83 14.21 17.30
N THR A 24 -4.10 13.91 18.39
CA THR A 24 -2.75 13.35 18.23
C THR A 24 -2.88 11.96 17.59
N PRO A 25 -2.24 11.75 16.43
CA PRO A 25 -2.43 10.55 15.65
C PRO A 25 -1.85 9.34 16.38
N HIS A 26 -2.77 8.53 16.93
CA HIS A 26 -2.57 7.19 17.46
C HIS A 26 -1.74 7.19 18.75
N ARG A 27 -2.31 6.64 19.84
CA ARG A 27 -1.52 6.12 20.96
C ARG A 27 -0.43 5.21 20.39
N GLY A 28 0.78 5.76 20.27
CA GLY A 28 1.88 5.15 19.56
C GLY A 28 2.48 4.04 20.41
N GLU A 29 2.53 2.85 19.82
CA GLU A 29 3.48 1.83 20.22
C GLU A 29 4.87 2.48 20.27
N THR A 30 5.50 2.38 21.44
CA THR A 30 6.84 2.85 21.73
C THR A 30 7.84 2.45 20.64
N VAL A 31 8.62 3.41 20.14
CA VAL A 31 9.76 3.10 19.27
C VAL A 31 11.02 3.10 20.14
N GLU A 32 11.49 1.90 20.48
CA GLU A 32 12.77 1.72 21.18
C GLU A 32 13.88 1.41 20.18
N HIS A 33 15.01 2.10 20.32
CA HIS A 33 16.19 1.85 19.52
C HIS A 33 17.46 2.10 20.33
N ASN A 34 18.29 1.08 20.50
CA ASN A 34 19.51 1.10 21.34
C ASN A 34 19.27 1.64 22.76
N GLY A 35 18.16 1.23 23.39
CA GLY A 35 17.77 1.68 24.72
C GLY A 35 17.22 3.12 24.77
N ILE A 36 17.23 3.86 23.67
CA ILE A 36 16.57 5.15 23.55
C ILE A 36 15.14 4.90 23.11
N ARG A 37 14.22 5.35 23.94
CA ARG A 37 12.80 5.10 23.78
C ARG A 37 12.10 6.40 23.37
N PHE A 38 11.56 6.42 22.16
CA PHE A 38 10.73 7.51 21.66
C PHE A 38 9.27 7.14 21.86
N LEU A 39 8.62 7.88 22.75
CA LEU A 39 7.20 7.80 23.07
C LEU A 39 6.45 8.95 22.42
N PHE A 40 7.07 10.12 22.29
CA PHE A 40 6.43 11.34 21.82
C PHE A 40 7.35 12.21 20.95
N VAL A 41 6.77 13.24 20.31
CA VAL A 41 7.52 14.25 19.53
C VAL A 41 8.54 14.98 20.41
N GLU A 42 8.21 15.17 21.69
CA GLU A 42 9.04 15.86 22.67
C GLU A 42 10.38 15.14 22.89
N ASP A 43 10.41 13.81 22.73
CA ASP A 43 11.65 13.02 22.82
C ASP A 43 12.59 13.36 21.64
N CYS A 44 12.01 13.59 20.45
CA CYS A 44 12.76 14.08 19.29
C CYS A 44 13.23 15.52 19.52
N ALA A 45 12.40 16.40 20.09
CA ALA A 45 12.80 17.77 20.39
C ALA A 45 13.97 17.81 21.39
N HIS A 46 13.92 16.97 22.42
CA HIS A 46 15.00 16.83 23.39
C HIS A 46 16.30 16.34 22.72
N LEU A 47 16.20 15.35 21.84
CA LEU A 47 17.34 14.86 21.05
C LEU A 47 17.97 15.98 20.21
N LEU A 48 17.16 16.69 19.42
CA LEU A 48 17.64 17.76 18.53
C LEU A 48 18.28 18.91 19.32
N LYS A 49 17.66 19.33 20.43
CA LYS A 49 18.19 20.38 21.30
C LYS A 49 19.52 19.97 21.95
N THR A 50 19.64 18.72 22.37
CA THR A 50 20.83 18.22 23.08
C THR A 50 22.03 18.11 22.15
N TYR A 51 21.82 17.66 20.91
CA TYR A 51 22.92 17.33 19.98
C TYR A 51 23.10 18.32 18.83
N ASN A 52 22.24 19.35 18.71
CA ASN A 52 22.24 20.32 17.63
C ASN A 52 22.38 19.65 16.25
N PHE A 53 21.55 18.64 16.01
CA PHE A 53 21.68 17.73 14.88
C PHE A 53 20.66 18.04 13.78
N ASP A 54 21.08 17.94 12.52
CA ASP A 54 20.24 18.27 11.36
C ASP A 54 19.20 17.17 11.09
N VAL A 55 17.93 17.55 11.07
CA VAL A 55 16.80 16.63 10.84
C VAL A 55 16.80 16.02 9.44
N GLY A 56 17.50 16.63 8.48
CA GLY A 56 17.62 16.11 7.11
C GLY A 56 18.33 14.76 6.99
N PHE A 57 18.91 14.25 8.08
CA PHE A 57 19.51 12.93 8.15
C PHE A 57 18.56 11.82 8.63
N PHE A 58 17.38 12.17 9.14
CA PHE A 58 16.37 11.18 9.51
C PHE A 58 15.55 10.86 8.26
N LEU A 59 15.92 9.79 7.58
CA LEU A 59 15.27 9.38 6.34
C LEU A 59 14.41 8.14 6.59
N ASP A 60 13.16 8.20 6.19
CA ASP A 60 12.31 7.02 6.06
C ASP A 60 12.52 6.34 4.69
N PHE A 61 11.85 5.21 4.51
CA PHE A 61 11.90 4.41 3.29
C PHE A 61 11.53 5.18 2.01
N CYS A 62 10.42 5.93 2.01
CA CYS A 62 9.97 6.71 0.85
C CYS A 62 10.87 7.92 0.61
N SER A 63 11.23 8.65 1.66
CA SER A 63 12.13 9.82 1.55
C SER A 63 13.49 9.44 0.99
N THR A 64 14.02 8.28 1.41
CA THR A 64 15.23 7.69 0.82
C THR A 64 15.08 7.44 -0.68
N MET A 65 13.98 6.79 -1.10
CA MET A 65 13.74 6.51 -2.52
C MET A 65 13.56 7.78 -3.36
N VAL A 66 12.86 8.79 -2.84
CA VAL A 66 12.66 10.08 -3.52
C VAL A 66 13.99 10.82 -3.68
N ILE A 67 14.74 10.95 -2.58
CA ILE A 67 16.00 11.71 -2.56
C ILE A 67 17.07 11.00 -3.40
N MET A 68 17.20 9.68 -3.29
CA MET A 68 18.19 8.93 -4.07
C MET A 68 17.77 8.80 -5.54
N GLY A 69 16.50 8.52 -5.82
CA GLY A 69 15.98 8.39 -7.18
C GLY A 69 16.07 9.69 -8.00
N GLY A 70 16.05 10.84 -7.33
CA GLY A 70 16.25 12.17 -7.95
C GLY A 70 17.70 12.48 -8.34
N ARG A 71 18.70 11.89 -7.67
CA ARG A 71 20.13 12.16 -7.92
C ARG A 71 20.66 11.66 -9.28
N GLY A 72 19.86 10.89 -10.02
CA GLY A 72 20.17 10.49 -11.40
C GLY A 72 19.74 11.49 -12.46
N LYS A 73 19.09 12.59 -12.09
CA LYS A 73 18.97 13.77 -12.95
C LYS A 73 20.21 14.62 -12.68
N ASP A 74 21.01 14.88 -13.70
CA ASP A 74 22.01 15.93 -13.64
C ASP A 74 21.25 17.23 -13.33
N TYR A 75 21.22 17.61 -12.05
CA TYR A 75 20.65 18.89 -11.65
C TYR A 75 21.37 19.95 -12.48
N ASP A 76 20.64 20.65 -13.34
CA ASP A 76 21.21 21.79 -14.02
C ASP A 76 21.62 22.86 -12.98
N GLY A 77 22.45 23.82 -13.39
CA GLY A 77 22.92 24.86 -12.49
C GLY A 77 21.77 25.64 -11.83
N LYS A 78 20.58 25.67 -12.45
CA LYS A 78 19.40 26.39 -11.95
C LYS A 78 18.70 25.61 -10.84
N GLU A 79 18.40 24.33 -11.03
CA GLU A 79 17.74 23.52 -10.00
C GLU A 79 18.63 23.39 -8.75
N SER A 80 19.94 23.23 -8.92
CA SER A 80 20.89 23.26 -7.82
C SER A 80 20.82 24.60 -7.08
N SER A 81 20.91 25.71 -7.81
CA SER A 81 20.80 27.07 -7.25
C SER A 81 19.48 27.29 -6.50
N ASP A 82 18.35 26.84 -7.06
CA ASP A 82 17.03 26.96 -6.44
C ASP A 82 16.94 26.19 -5.12
N VAL A 83 17.55 25.00 -5.03
CA VAL A 83 17.65 24.22 -3.80
C VAL A 83 18.47 24.97 -2.74
N TRP A 84 19.64 25.50 -3.11
CA TRP A 84 20.50 26.30 -2.21
C TRP A 84 19.79 27.58 -1.72
N HIS A 85 19.17 28.32 -2.63
CA HIS A 85 18.43 29.53 -2.30
C HIS A 85 17.20 29.25 -1.44
N SER A 86 16.51 28.13 -1.68
CA SER A 86 15.40 27.70 -0.85
C SER A 86 15.84 27.45 0.59
N ALA A 87 16.91 26.66 0.80
CA ALA A 87 17.48 26.39 2.13
C ALA A 87 17.84 27.68 2.88
N ARG A 88 18.47 28.64 2.18
CA ARG A 88 18.82 29.94 2.75
C ARG A 88 17.58 30.76 3.15
N ARG A 89 16.52 30.78 2.34
CA ARG A 89 15.26 31.50 2.66
C ARG A 89 14.55 30.89 3.87
N THR A 90 14.52 29.56 3.95
CA THR A 90 13.88 28.82 5.06
C THR A 90 14.76 28.74 6.29
N GLY A 91 16.02 29.22 6.27
CA GLY A 91 16.92 29.15 7.42
C GLY A 91 17.20 27.70 7.86
N SER A 92 17.14 26.77 6.92
CA SER A 92 17.32 25.33 7.13
C SER A 92 18.47 24.81 6.27
N THR A 93 18.81 23.53 6.43
CA THR A 93 19.80 22.89 5.55
C THR A 93 19.15 22.38 4.27
N ILE A 94 19.97 22.15 3.23
CA ILE A 94 19.52 21.49 2.00
C ILE A 94 18.90 20.12 2.32
N LYS A 95 19.53 19.35 3.21
CA LYS A 95 19.05 18.01 3.55
C LYS A 95 17.66 18.07 4.21
N THR A 96 17.45 19.02 5.13
CA THR A 96 16.13 19.26 5.74
C THR A 96 15.09 19.62 4.68
N ASN A 97 15.41 20.51 3.73
CA ASN A 97 14.47 20.88 2.68
C ASN A 97 14.18 19.74 1.70
N MET A 98 15.18 18.91 1.38
CA MET A 98 14.99 17.71 0.59
C MET A 98 14.08 16.70 1.31
N LEU A 99 14.25 16.54 2.62
CA LEU A 99 13.38 15.69 3.44
C LEU A 99 11.95 16.21 3.42
N LEU A 100 11.72 17.50 3.68
CA LEU A 100 10.39 18.13 3.64
C LEU A 100 9.72 17.97 2.27
N ALA A 101 10.46 18.26 1.19
CA ALA A 101 9.97 18.08 -0.17
C ALA A 101 9.63 16.61 -0.46
N ALA A 102 10.41 15.67 0.09
CA ALA A 102 10.12 14.26 -0.02
C ALA A 102 8.85 13.89 0.78
N MET A 103 8.64 14.43 1.99
CA MET A 103 7.44 14.19 2.80
C MET A 103 6.14 14.56 2.07
N ALA A 104 6.18 15.58 1.23
CA ALA A 104 5.04 15.96 0.39
C ALA A 104 4.71 14.96 -0.74
N ARG A 105 5.61 14.01 -1.03
CA ARG A 105 5.37 12.96 -2.03
C ARG A 105 4.61 11.80 -1.42
N VAL A 106 3.52 11.42 -2.08
CA VAL A 106 2.75 10.20 -1.78
C VAL A 106 3.58 8.95 -2.03
N ARG A 107 4.41 8.96 -3.09
CA ARG A 107 5.28 7.85 -3.48
C ARG A 107 6.47 8.35 -4.31
N PRO A 108 7.60 7.61 -4.36
CA PRO A 108 8.68 7.90 -5.29
C PRO A 108 8.23 7.73 -6.74
N GLU A 109 8.74 8.59 -7.64
CA GLU A 109 8.49 8.47 -9.09
C GLU A 109 9.18 7.25 -9.70
N LYS A 110 10.34 6.89 -9.13
CA LYS A 110 11.16 5.74 -9.53
C LYS A 110 11.65 5.04 -8.29
N ILE A 111 11.59 3.72 -8.31
CA ILE A 111 12.30 2.90 -7.34
C ILE A 111 13.72 2.72 -7.90
N PHE A 112 14.74 2.94 -7.07
CA PHE A 112 16.11 3.12 -7.53
C PHE A 112 16.64 1.92 -8.33
N ALA A 113 17.06 2.14 -9.59
CA ALA A 113 17.80 1.17 -10.40
C ALA A 113 19.01 1.85 -11.06
N LYS A 114 20.19 1.22 -11.03
CA LYS A 114 21.37 1.71 -11.74
C LYS A 114 21.17 1.58 -13.25
N GLY A 115 21.39 2.67 -13.98
CA GLY A 115 21.73 2.62 -15.41
C GLY A 115 20.69 1.97 -16.34
N GLY A 116 19.40 1.95 -15.98
CA GLY A 116 18.36 1.40 -16.85
C GLY A 116 18.42 -0.12 -17.07
N GLN A 117 19.29 -0.85 -16.35
CA GLN A 117 19.47 -2.31 -16.48
C GLN A 117 18.68 -3.13 -15.44
N GLY A 118 17.77 -2.50 -14.69
CA GLY A 118 16.93 -3.20 -13.70
C GLY A 118 17.65 -3.64 -12.41
N ALA A 119 18.94 -3.38 -12.27
CA ALA A 119 19.70 -3.70 -11.05
C ALA A 119 19.54 -2.61 -9.98
N LEU A 120 19.15 -3.01 -8.77
CA LEU A 120 18.97 -2.14 -7.62
C LEU A 120 20.33 -1.78 -6.99
N VAL A 121 20.53 -0.54 -6.54
CA VAL A 121 21.80 -0.10 -5.91
C VAL A 121 21.72 -0.19 -4.39
N PRO A 122 22.83 -0.54 -3.71
CA PRO A 122 22.90 -0.48 -2.26
C PRO A 122 22.64 0.94 -1.74
N ILE A 123 21.61 1.09 -0.89
CA ILE A 123 21.28 2.35 -0.21
C ILE A 123 22.47 2.90 0.60
N SER A 124 23.38 2.02 1.03
CA SER A 124 24.60 2.34 1.77
C SER A 124 25.52 3.33 1.04
N GLU A 125 25.54 3.33 -0.29
CA GLU A 125 26.40 4.23 -1.08
C GLU A 125 25.89 5.68 -1.09
N GLY A 126 24.58 5.91 -0.93
CA GLY A 126 23.97 7.24 -1.08
C GLY A 126 23.82 8.04 0.21
N ILE A 127 23.64 7.37 1.36
CA ILE A 127 23.22 8.00 2.61
C ILE A 127 24.25 7.85 3.73
N ILE A 128 24.75 6.62 3.97
CA ILE A 128 25.61 6.31 5.12
C ILE A 128 26.95 7.05 5.05
N GLY A 129 27.52 7.20 3.85
CA GLY A 129 28.79 7.91 3.66
C GLY A 129 28.75 9.43 3.91
N SER A 130 27.58 10.02 4.18
CA SER A 130 27.41 11.48 4.27
C SER A 130 27.09 12.02 5.67
N LEU A 131 27.08 11.16 6.69
CA LEU A 131 26.78 11.53 8.09
C LEU A 131 28.00 12.20 8.76
N PRO A 132 27.87 13.43 9.28
CA PRO A 132 29.00 14.13 9.90
C PRO A 132 29.23 13.68 11.35
N GLY A 133 30.47 13.33 11.68
CA GLY A 133 30.95 13.19 13.06
C GLY A 133 30.53 11.91 13.79
N ASN A 134 30.62 11.96 15.11
CA ASN A 134 30.26 10.88 16.04
C ASN A 134 29.36 11.48 17.15
N GLY A 135 28.41 10.69 17.65
CA GLY A 135 27.56 11.09 18.77
C GLY A 135 26.18 10.43 18.73
N PRO A 136 25.39 10.48 19.83
CA PRO A 136 24.13 9.74 19.93
C PRO A 136 23.12 10.06 18.82
N ALA A 137 22.96 11.33 18.42
CA ALA A 137 22.07 11.69 17.31
C ALA A 137 22.55 11.16 15.95
N VAL A 138 23.87 11.16 15.72
CA VAL A 138 24.48 10.58 14.51
C VAL A 138 24.28 9.08 14.48
N GLU A 139 24.44 8.40 15.61
CA GLU A 139 24.19 6.95 15.72
C GLU A 139 22.73 6.62 15.45
N ILE A 140 21.77 7.41 15.97
CA ILE A 140 20.35 7.22 15.65
C ILE A 140 20.10 7.39 14.14
N ALA A 141 20.63 8.45 13.53
CA ALA A 141 20.50 8.64 12.09
C ALA A 141 21.10 7.48 11.30
N ARG A 142 22.30 7.00 11.68
CA ARG A 142 22.96 5.84 11.08
C ARG A 142 22.12 4.57 11.21
N LEU A 143 21.53 4.34 12.37
CA LEU A 143 20.64 3.20 12.63
C LEU A 143 19.38 3.27 11.78
N LEU A 144 18.75 4.44 11.65
CA LEU A 144 17.61 4.61 10.74
C LEU A 144 18.00 4.34 9.30
N CYS A 145 19.20 4.74 8.87
CA CYS A 145 19.72 4.38 7.55
C CYS A 145 19.87 2.86 7.38
N TYR A 146 20.40 2.15 8.38
CA TYR A 146 20.45 0.69 8.36
C TYR A 146 19.05 0.06 8.37
N ARG A 147 18.10 0.66 9.09
CA ARG A 147 16.71 0.20 9.09
C ARG A 147 16.07 0.38 7.72
N VAL A 148 16.27 1.51 7.04
CA VAL A 148 15.86 1.69 5.63
C VAL A 148 16.47 0.60 4.75
N LEU A 149 17.77 0.33 4.90
CA LEU A 149 18.46 -0.70 4.11
C LEU A 149 17.85 -2.10 4.33
N ASN A 150 17.55 -2.46 5.58
CA ASN A 150 16.90 -3.73 5.89
C ASN A 150 15.48 -3.79 5.32
N GLN A 151 14.70 -2.71 5.47
CA GLN A 151 13.36 -2.59 4.89
C GLN A 151 13.39 -2.75 3.37
N TRP A 152 14.37 -2.12 2.72
CA TRP A 152 14.61 -2.22 1.29
C TRP A 152 14.91 -3.66 0.86
N ASN A 153 15.90 -4.29 1.49
CA ASN A 153 16.30 -5.66 1.14
C ASN A 153 15.15 -6.65 1.33
N ASN A 154 14.37 -6.50 2.40
CA ASN A 154 13.20 -7.33 2.66
C ASN A 154 12.10 -7.10 1.61
N PHE A 155 11.82 -5.84 1.27
CA PHE A 155 10.84 -5.45 0.27
C PHE A 155 11.18 -6.02 -1.11
N VAL A 156 12.43 -5.83 -1.54
CA VAL A 156 12.95 -6.35 -2.81
C VAL A 156 12.85 -7.87 -2.86
N SER A 157 13.33 -8.54 -1.81
CA SER A 157 13.29 -10.00 -1.73
C SER A 157 11.85 -10.53 -1.78
N ALA A 158 10.89 -9.83 -1.18
CA ALA A 158 9.48 -10.20 -1.23
C ALA A 158 8.89 -10.00 -2.64
N ILE A 159 9.22 -8.89 -3.31
CA ILE A 159 8.85 -8.63 -4.70
C ILE A 159 9.41 -9.70 -5.63
N GLU A 160 10.70 -10.01 -5.56
CA GLU A 160 11.36 -10.98 -6.42
C GLU A 160 10.75 -12.38 -6.24
N ARG A 161 10.57 -12.83 -4.99
CA ARG A 161 9.91 -14.12 -4.70
C ARG A 161 8.49 -14.17 -5.28
N THR A 162 7.72 -13.10 -5.13
CA THR A 162 6.34 -13.08 -5.62
C THR A 162 6.31 -13.04 -7.15
N HIS A 163 7.17 -12.24 -7.77
CA HIS A 163 7.33 -12.18 -9.22
C HIS A 163 7.68 -13.57 -9.79
N THR A 164 8.68 -14.25 -9.21
CA THR A 164 9.05 -15.61 -9.61
C THR A 164 7.89 -16.59 -9.48
N LYS A 165 7.12 -16.55 -8.39
CA LYS A 165 5.90 -17.37 -8.26
C LYS A 165 4.89 -17.07 -9.38
N LEU A 166 4.65 -15.79 -9.68
CA LEU A 166 3.67 -15.39 -10.68
C LEU A 166 4.05 -15.88 -12.09
N VAL A 167 5.33 -15.74 -12.46
CA VAL A 167 5.81 -16.11 -13.79
C VAL A 167 6.04 -17.62 -13.90
N ALA A 168 6.78 -18.21 -12.96
CA ALA A 168 7.20 -19.61 -13.06
C ALA A 168 6.08 -20.60 -12.74
N VAL A 169 5.25 -20.30 -11.72
CA VAL A 169 4.20 -21.22 -11.25
C VAL A 169 2.87 -20.90 -11.89
N THR A 170 2.44 -19.63 -11.87
CA THR A 170 1.11 -19.26 -12.37
C THR A 170 1.07 -18.87 -13.83
N ARG A 171 2.22 -18.83 -14.52
CA ARG A 171 2.37 -18.56 -15.96
C ARG A 171 1.82 -17.20 -16.42
N PHE A 172 1.74 -16.21 -15.53
CA PHE A 172 1.50 -14.83 -15.97
C PHE A 172 2.71 -14.32 -16.78
N SER A 173 2.46 -13.42 -17.73
CA SER A 173 3.55 -12.73 -18.42
C SER A 173 4.31 -11.82 -17.44
N GLU A 174 5.60 -11.60 -17.70
CA GLU A 174 6.43 -10.71 -16.87
C GLU A 174 5.82 -9.32 -16.74
N LYS A 175 5.30 -8.76 -17.84
CA LYS A 175 4.66 -7.45 -17.85
C LYS A 175 3.49 -7.37 -16.85
N ILE A 176 2.64 -8.39 -16.82
CA ILE A 176 1.50 -8.46 -15.90
C ILE A 176 1.99 -8.65 -14.46
N ALA A 177 2.98 -9.51 -14.23
CA ALA A 177 3.56 -9.72 -12.90
C ALA A 177 4.20 -8.44 -12.34
N TRP A 178 4.99 -7.72 -13.13
CA TRP A 178 5.59 -6.44 -12.72
C TRP A 178 4.55 -5.35 -12.42
N LYS A 179 3.42 -5.34 -13.13
CA LYS A 179 2.30 -4.43 -12.81
C LYS A 179 1.76 -4.67 -11.39
N LEU A 180 1.64 -5.94 -10.96
CA LEU A 180 1.27 -6.27 -9.59
C LEU A 180 2.36 -5.85 -8.58
N MET A 181 3.63 -6.08 -8.89
CA MET A 181 4.73 -5.64 -8.02
C MET A 181 4.73 -4.13 -7.81
N GLY A 182 4.41 -3.36 -8.86
CA GLY A 182 4.18 -1.92 -8.77
C GLY A 182 3.05 -1.55 -7.82
N ARG A 183 1.91 -2.27 -7.86
CA ARG A 183 0.79 -2.06 -6.93
C ARG A 183 1.17 -2.34 -5.49
N TYR A 184 1.98 -3.37 -5.23
CA TYR A 184 2.50 -3.64 -3.89
C TYR A 184 3.36 -2.50 -3.35
N GLY A 185 4.25 -1.97 -4.18
CA GLY A 185 5.03 -0.78 -3.80
C GLY A 185 4.15 0.41 -3.47
N VAL A 186 3.12 0.69 -4.29
CA VAL A 186 2.14 1.75 -4.02
C VAL A 186 1.44 1.53 -2.68
N ALA A 187 0.99 0.31 -2.39
CA ALA A 187 0.30 0.00 -1.13
C ALA A 187 1.18 0.27 0.11
N VAL A 188 2.48 -0.03 0.03
CA VAL A 188 3.44 0.30 1.12
C VAL A 188 3.55 1.81 1.32
N PHE A 189 3.72 2.57 0.24
CA PHE A 189 3.89 4.03 0.33
C PHE A 189 2.60 4.75 0.76
N GLU A 190 1.44 4.30 0.28
CA GLU A 190 0.14 4.84 0.70
C GLU A 190 -0.12 4.61 2.20
N ALA A 191 0.32 3.47 2.75
CA ALA A 191 0.18 3.21 4.18
C ALA A 191 1.01 4.16 5.06
N MET A 192 2.08 4.75 4.52
CA MET A 192 2.90 5.76 5.21
C MET A 192 2.26 7.15 5.13
N GLN A 193 1.38 7.39 4.16
CA GLN A 193 0.87 8.71 3.84
C GLN A 193 0.18 9.45 4.99
N PRO A 194 -0.62 8.80 5.86
CA PRO A 194 -1.25 9.49 6.99
C PRO A 194 -0.25 10.19 7.91
N TYR A 195 0.96 9.62 8.06
CA TYR A 195 2.02 10.22 8.87
C TYR A 195 2.79 11.29 8.10
N ARG A 196 3.11 11.03 6.82
CA ARG A 196 3.84 11.97 5.97
C ARG A 196 3.07 13.25 5.70
N ALA A 197 1.75 13.16 5.52
CA ALA A 197 0.89 14.30 5.21
C ALA A 197 0.98 15.40 6.29
N ALA A 198 1.11 15.01 7.57
CA ALA A 198 1.31 15.95 8.66
C ALA A 198 2.64 16.72 8.54
N ALA A 199 3.74 16.01 8.23
CA ALA A 199 5.04 16.65 7.99
C ALA A 199 5.06 17.55 6.74
N ALA A 200 4.28 17.21 5.72
CA ALA A 200 4.17 18.01 4.50
C ALA A 200 3.47 19.36 4.71
N GLN A 201 2.71 19.52 5.80
CA GLN A 201 1.99 20.75 6.15
C GLN A 201 2.80 21.67 7.08
N LEU A 202 4.02 21.31 7.44
CA LEU A 202 4.87 22.14 8.29
C LEU A 202 5.29 23.40 7.52
N GLU A 203 4.71 24.55 7.89
CA GLU A 203 4.93 25.83 7.21
C GLU A 203 6.32 26.43 7.51
N ASN A 204 6.90 26.13 8.66
CA ASN A 204 8.13 26.77 9.13
C ASN A 204 9.10 25.81 9.85
N PRO A 205 10.00 25.11 9.15
CA PRO A 205 10.95 24.17 9.76
C PRO A 205 12.07 24.85 10.60
N LYS A 206 11.87 26.10 11.04
CA LYS A 206 12.79 26.83 11.92
C LYS A 206 12.50 26.59 13.40
N THR A 207 11.25 26.28 13.76
CA THR A 207 10.91 26.05 15.16
C THR A 207 11.41 24.66 15.58
N LEU A 208 11.82 24.52 16.84
CA LEU A 208 12.24 23.22 17.36
C LEU A 208 11.10 22.19 17.28
N ASP A 209 9.86 22.64 17.48
CA ASP A 209 8.67 21.78 17.43
C ASP A 209 8.44 21.24 16.01
N ASP A 210 8.51 22.09 14.99
CA ASP A 210 8.38 21.67 13.59
C ASP A 210 9.54 20.76 13.17
N GLN A 211 10.75 21.06 13.64
CA GLN A 211 11.91 20.19 13.41
C GLN A 211 11.75 18.83 14.09
N ALA A 212 11.23 18.78 15.30
CA ALA A 212 11.01 17.54 16.05
C ALA A 212 9.90 16.66 15.45
N ALA A 213 8.91 17.27 14.80
CA ALA A 213 7.85 16.55 14.11
C ALA A 213 8.38 15.68 12.96
N LEU A 214 9.43 16.11 12.26
CA LEU A 214 10.03 15.36 11.14
C LEU A 214 10.60 13.99 11.53
N PRO A 215 11.58 13.87 12.44
CA PRO A 215 12.11 12.57 12.87
C PRO A 215 11.02 11.72 13.52
N TRP A 216 10.03 12.31 14.19
CA TRP A 216 8.88 11.56 14.71
C TRP A 216 8.08 10.90 13.58
N VAL A 217 7.74 11.65 12.53
CA VAL A 217 7.05 11.10 11.35
C VAL A 217 7.89 10.02 10.67
N VAL A 218 9.21 10.20 10.59
CA VAL A 218 10.14 9.19 10.06
C VAL A 218 10.08 7.89 10.88
N LEU A 219 10.11 7.98 12.20
CA LEU A 219 10.00 6.81 13.10
C LEU A 219 8.67 6.07 12.90
N GLN A 220 7.56 6.80 12.74
CA GLN A 220 6.25 6.21 12.44
C GLN A 220 6.23 5.52 11.08
N CYS A 221 6.81 6.15 10.07
CA CYS A 221 6.96 5.58 8.74
C CYS A 221 7.74 4.26 8.77
N HIS A 222 8.85 4.20 9.51
CA HIS A 222 9.59 2.97 9.68
C HIS A 222 8.75 1.85 10.31
N ARG A 223 7.97 2.17 11.34
CA ARG A 223 7.07 1.20 11.99
C ARG A 223 6.04 0.65 11.01
N VAL A 224 5.46 1.51 10.16
CA VAL A 224 4.52 1.08 9.11
C VAL A 224 5.20 0.07 8.19
N VAL A 225 6.37 0.39 7.65
CA VAL A 225 7.09 -0.49 6.72
C VAL A 225 7.47 -1.80 7.39
N ASP A 226 7.93 -1.79 8.65
CA ASP A 226 8.26 -3.01 9.37
C ASP A 226 7.06 -3.96 9.52
N LYS A 227 5.85 -3.42 9.72
CA LYS A 227 4.62 -4.24 9.76
C LYS A 227 4.36 -4.96 8.44
N PHE A 228 4.68 -4.34 7.30
CA PHE A 228 4.67 -5.03 6.02
C PHE A 228 5.76 -6.10 5.94
N MET A 229 6.97 -5.83 6.44
CA MET A 229 8.10 -6.76 6.28
C MET A 229 8.00 -8.05 7.10
N VAL A 230 7.26 -8.05 8.23
CA VAL A 230 7.06 -9.26 9.05
C VAL A 230 6.32 -10.36 8.27
N ASN A 231 5.27 -10.00 7.53
CA ASN A 231 4.50 -10.93 6.72
C ASN A 231 3.98 -10.23 5.46
N PHE A 232 4.87 -10.00 4.50
CA PHE A 232 4.57 -9.19 3.33
C PHE A 232 3.39 -9.73 2.52
N GLU A 233 3.40 -11.02 2.17
CA GLU A 233 2.33 -11.64 1.38
C GLU A 233 1.00 -11.72 2.15
N GLY A 234 1.04 -11.84 3.48
CA GLY A 234 -0.16 -11.88 4.34
C GLY A 234 -0.64 -10.53 4.85
N HIS A 235 0.08 -9.44 4.57
CA HIS A 235 -0.32 -8.11 5.03
C HIS A 235 -1.65 -7.69 4.36
N PRO A 236 -2.67 -7.20 5.09
CA PRO A 236 -4.01 -6.97 4.52
C PRO A 236 -4.02 -6.08 3.27
N ALA A 237 -3.18 -5.05 3.24
CA ALA A 237 -3.05 -4.19 2.06
C ALA A 237 -2.49 -4.92 0.84
N ILE A 238 -1.54 -5.85 1.03
CA ILE A 238 -0.95 -6.65 -0.05
C ILE A 238 -1.93 -7.73 -0.52
N VAL A 239 -2.62 -8.39 0.42
CA VAL A 239 -3.69 -9.35 0.11
C VAL A 239 -4.77 -8.70 -0.74
N ARG A 240 -5.20 -7.48 -0.39
CA ARG A 240 -6.16 -6.71 -1.19
C ARG A 240 -5.70 -6.52 -2.63
N GLU A 241 -4.46 -6.08 -2.84
CA GLU A 241 -3.90 -5.89 -4.19
C GLU A 241 -3.81 -7.21 -4.97
N MET A 242 -3.40 -8.30 -4.30
CA MET A 242 -3.37 -9.64 -4.90
C MET A 242 -4.76 -10.12 -5.31
N SER A 243 -5.75 -10.01 -4.42
CA SER A 243 -7.13 -10.41 -4.68
C SER A 243 -7.71 -9.64 -5.85
N LEU A 244 -7.54 -8.31 -5.88
CA LEU A 244 -7.99 -7.48 -6.99
C LEU A 244 -7.30 -7.89 -8.30
N PHE A 245 -5.99 -8.12 -8.26
CA PHE A 245 -5.23 -8.57 -9.42
C PHE A 245 -5.72 -9.91 -9.98
N ILE A 246 -5.95 -10.91 -9.12
CA ILE A 246 -6.47 -12.21 -9.53
C ILE A 246 -7.86 -12.07 -10.15
N LEU A 247 -8.73 -11.24 -9.58
CA LEU A 247 -10.05 -10.97 -10.15
C LEU A 247 -9.97 -10.32 -11.53
N THR A 248 -9.01 -9.41 -11.75
CA THR A 248 -8.91 -8.67 -13.02
C THR A 248 -8.13 -9.38 -14.12
N GLU A 249 -7.11 -10.17 -13.78
CA GLU A 249 -6.16 -10.72 -14.76
C GLU A 249 -6.34 -12.22 -15.00
N ARG A 250 -6.97 -12.96 -14.07
CA ARG A 250 -7.24 -14.40 -14.23
C ARG A 250 -8.59 -14.69 -14.87
N VAL A 251 -9.53 -13.76 -14.76
CA VAL A 251 -10.79 -13.82 -15.51
C VAL A 251 -10.51 -13.22 -16.88
N ASP A 252 -10.07 -14.04 -17.83
CA ASP A 252 -9.96 -13.60 -19.24
C ASP A 252 -11.36 -13.22 -19.73
N PRO A 253 -11.62 -11.92 -20.01
CA PRO A 253 -12.95 -11.48 -20.42
C PRO A 253 -13.43 -12.18 -21.69
N ILE A 254 -12.50 -12.62 -22.55
CA ILE A 254 -12.81 -13.32 -23.80
C ILE A 254 -13.27 -14.75 -23.49
N GLN A 255 -12.56 -15.46 -22.61
CA GLN A 255 -12.98 -16.81 -22.19
C GLN A 255 -14.30 -16.76 -21.42
N PHE A 256 -14.50 -15.74 -20.59
CA PHE A 256 -15.77 -15.55 -19.88
C PHE A 256 -16.92 -15.27 -20.86
N ALA A 257 -16.71 -14.43 -21.88
CA ALA A 257 -17.68 -14.19 -22.94
C ALA A 257 -17.97 -15.47 -23.75
N ALA A 258 -16.96 -16.28 -24.06
CA ALA A 258 -17.13 -17.55 -24.76
C ALA A 258 -17.94 -18.56 -23.94
N VAL A 259 -17.66 -18.68 -22.63
CA VAL A 259 -18.44 -19.53 -21.72
C VAL A 259 -19.87 -19.00 -21.56
N ALA A 260 -20.07 -17.68 -21.54
CA ALA A 260 -21.40 -17.09 -21.48
C ALA A 260 -22.23 -17.42 -22.74
N GLU A 261 -21.62 -17.37 -23.93
CA GLU A 261 -22.31 -17.74 -25.17
C GLU A 261 -22.59 -19.25 -25.22
N GLN A 262 -21.64 -20.11 -24.83
CA GLN A 262 -21.88 -21.56 -24.71
C GLN A 262 -23.03 -21.87 -23.74
N ASN A 263 -23.12 -21.19 -22.60
CA ASN A 263 -24.22 -21.38 -21.65
C ASN A 263 -25.57 -20.98 -22.25
N LYS A 264 -25.60 -19.95 -23.10
CA LYS A 264 -26.81 -19.50 -23.80
C LYS A 264 -27.24 -20.52 -24.84
N GLU A 265 -26.30 -21.09 -25.61
CA GLU A 265 -26.56 -22.18 -26.55
C GLU A 265 -27.14 -23.41 -25.83
N VAL A 266 -26.47 -23.87 -24.77
CA VAL A 266 -26.94 -25.00 -23.94
C VAL A 266 -28.32 -24.72 -23.33
N SER A 267 -28.58 -23.48 -22.89
CA SER A 267 -29.89 -23.10 -22.38
C SER A 267 -30.98 -23.18 -23.44
N GLN A 268 -30.69 -22.83 -24.70
CA GLN A 268 -31.64 -22.93 -25.81
C GLN A 268 -31.89 -24.39 -26.20
N GLU A 269 -30.84 -25.21 -26.26
CA GLU A 269 -30.94 -26.64 -26.51
C GLU A 269 -31.77 -27.35 -25.43
N ASN A 270 -31.53 -27.02 -24.16
CA ASN A 270 -32.32 -27.54 -23.04
C ASN A 270 -33.80 -27.17 -23.15
N ALA A 271 -34.12 -25.94 -23.55
CA ALA A 271 -35.49 -25.51 -23.79
C ALA A 271 -36.14 -26.28 -24.96
N ALA A 272 -35.39 -26.56 -26.03
CA ALA A 272 -35.85 -27.35 -27.16
C ALA A 272 -36.06 -28.83 -26.78
N LEU A 273 -35.13 -29.42 -26.03
CA LEU A 273 -35.24 -30.78 -25.50
C LEU A 273 -36.44 -30.92 -24.57
N ALA A 274 -36.67 -29.97 -23.66
CA ALA A 274 -37.83 -29.98 -22.77
C ALA A 274 -39.16 -30.00 -23.57
N LYS A 275 -39.25 -29.23 -24.67
CA LYS A 275 -40.41 -29.28 -25.57
C LYS A 275 -40.57 -30.66 -26.24
N ARG A 276 -39.48 -31.27 -26.70
CA ARG A 276 -39.50 -32.60 -27.33
C ARG A 276 -39.91 -33.69 -26.34
N VAL A 277 -39.40 -33.65 -25.11
CA VAL A 277 -39.79 -34.58 -24.05
C VAL A 277 -41.29 -34.50 -23.80
N LYS A 278 -41.84 -33.28 -23.63
CA LYS A 278 -43.28 -33.08 -23.44
C LYS A 278 -44.12 -33.63 -24.60
N ALA A 279 -43.69 -33.40 -25.84
CA ALA A 279 -44.39 -33.92 -27.02
C ALA A 279 -44.37 -35.47 -27.08
N LEU A 280 -43.25 -36.09 -26.70
CA LEU A 280 -43.13 -37.54 -26.60
C LEU A 280 -44.00 -38.11 -25.48
N GLU A 281 -44.07 -37.46 -24.32
CA GLU A 281 -44.98 -37.84 -23.23
C GLU A 281 -46.45 -37.78 -23.68
N GLU A 282 -46.85 -36.73 -24.40
CA GLU A 282 -48.20 -36.60 -24.97
C GLU A 282 -48.50 -37.74 -25.98
N SER A 283 -47.55 -38.05 -26.88
CA SER A 283 -47.67 -39.15 -27.83
C SER A 283 -47.75 -40.52 -27.14
N GLN A 284 -46.91 -40.76 -26.14
CA GLN A 284 -46.91 -41.99 -25.35
C GLN A 284 -48.25 -42.19 -24.63
N ASN A 285 -48.80 -41.12 -24.05
CA ASN A 285 -50.11 -41.14 -23.41
C ASN A 285 -51.23 -41.43 -24.42
N ALA A 286 -51.16 -40.88 -25.64
CA ALA A 286 -52.12 -41.17 -26.70
C ALA A 286 -52.06 -42.65 -27.15
N MET A 287 -50.87 -43.19 -27.38
CA MET A 287 -50.69 -44.61 -27.73
C MET A 287 -51.19 -45.54 -26.62
N LYS A 288 -50.93 -45.21 -25.35
CA LYS A 288 -51.42 -45.99 -24.21
C LYS A 288 -52.96 -46.07 -24.22
N ARG A 289 -53.65 -44.96 -24.47
CA ARG A 289 -55.12 -44.94 -24.60
C ARG A 289 -55.62 -45.81 -25.76
N GLN A 290 -54.93 -45.80 -26.89
CA GLN A 290 -55.28 -46.67 -28.04
C GLN A 290 -55.11 -48.16 -27.69
N ILE A 291 -54.01 -48.53 -27.04
CA ILE A 291 -53.77 -49.90 -26.57
C ILE A 291 -54.87 -50.35 -25.61
N ASP A 292 -55.25 -49.49 -24.65
CA ASP A 292 -56.32 -49.79 -23.70
C ASP A 292 -57.68 -50.00 -24.41
N SER A 293 -57.99 -49.18 -25.42
CA SER A 293 -59.20 -49.34 -26.25
C SER A 293 -59.21 -50.67 -26.99
N LEU A 294 -58.15 -50.99 -27.72
CA LEU A 294 -58.02 -52.24 -28.49
C LEU A 294 -58.05 -53.48 -27.58
N SER A 295 -57.41 -53.40 -26.40
CA SER A 295 -57.46 -54.46 -25.39
C SER A 295 -58.88 -54.72 -24.92
N ASN A 296 -59.69 -53.68 -24.72
CA ASN A 296 -61.09 -53.81 -24.34
C ASN A 296 -61.95 -54.40 -25.46
N GLU A 297 -61.76 -53.97 -26.71
CA GLU A 297 -62.44 -54.53 -27.88
C GLU A 297 -62.15 -56.03 -28.05
N LEU A 298 -60.87 -56.44 -27.95
CA LEU A 298 -60.46 -57.84 -27.98
C LEU A 298 -61.15 -58.68 -26.90
N LYS A 299 -61.27 -58.14 -25.68
CA LYS A 299 -62.00 -58.82 -24.59
C LYS A 299 -63.49 -58.98 -24.91
N GLN A 300 -64.11 -58.01 -25.59
CA GLN A 300 -65.51 -58.12 -26.00
C GLN A 300 -65.70 -59.17 -27.10
N ILE A 301 -64.79 -59.23 -28.08
CA ILE A 301 -64.82 -60.24 -29.15
C ILE A 301 -64.69 -61.65 -28.56
N LYS A 302 -63.74 -61.86 -27.64
CA LYS A 302 -63.56 -63.14 -26.93
C LYS A 302 -64.78 -63.59 -26.12
N LYS A 303 -65.64 -62.67 -25.68
CA LYS A 303 -66.89 -63.01 -24.97
C LYS A 303 -68.03 -63.39 -25.92
N LYS A 304 -67.92 -63.04 -27.22
CA LYS A 304 -68.95 -63.30 -28.23
C LYS A 304 -68.66 -64.57 -29.07
N SER A 305 -67.43 -65.07 -29.07
CA SER A 305 -67.03 -66.37 -29.64
C SER A 305 -67.22 -67.49 -28.63
#